data_AF-A0AAV4N8D6-F1
#
_entry.id   AF-A0AAV4N8D6-F1
#
_cell.length_a   1.000
_cell.length_b   1.000
_cell.length_c   1.000
_cell.angle_alpha   90.00
_cell.angle_beta   90.00
_cell.angle_gamma   90.00
#
_symmetry.space_group_name_H-M   'P 1'
#
loop_
_entity.id
_entity.type
_entity.pdbx_description
1 polymer ?
#
loop_
_entity_poly.entity_id
_entity_poly.type
_entity_poly.pdbx_seq_one_letter_code
_entity_poly.pdbx_strand_id
1 'polypeptide(L)'
;MRDSKGPVTSCALKKMMKKFEATGSLASRQRSGRPSTAAVATTVEQTVQSMSAVAAHGECSAREVSRQTGVSYSSVWKALRITLKRYPYKLQHKQELKPPDFDSRRCFANLVFNKMEEQHDWLHTVLWIDEAHFTLSGAVSTHNCVCGPQKIHMHL
;
A
#
# COMPACT_ATOMS: atom_id res chain seq x y z
N MET A 1 -26.84 51.06 23.23
CA MET A 1 -26.53 49.97 24.18
C MET A 1 -26.52 48.67 23.39
N ARG A 2 -25.47 47.84 23.47
CA ARG A 2 -25.46 46.53 22.81
C ARG A 2 -26.18 45.55 23.72
N ASP A 3 -27.30 44.99 23.25
CA ASP A 3 -27.99 43.93 23.98
C ASP A 3 -27.03 42.76 24.20
N SER A 4 -26.74 42.48 25.46
CA SER A 4 -25.95 41.35 25.90
C SER A 4 -26.69 40.07 25.53
N LYS A 5 -26.31 39.44 24.42
CA LYS A 5 -26.78 38.10 24.08
C LYS A 5 -26.36 37.15 25.20
N GLY A 6 -27.35 36.66 25.97
CA GLY A 6 -27.15 35.60 26.95
C GLY A 6 -26.55 34.34 26.31
N PRO A 7 -26.06 33.39 27.13
CA PRO A 7 -25.28 32.23 26.65
C PRO A 7 -26.07 31.33 25.69
N VAL A 8 -27.41 31.39 25.72
CA VAL A 8 -28.29 30.59 24.87
C VAL A 8 -29.40 31.47 24.31
N THR A 9 -29.66 31.36 23.00
CA THR A 9 -30.76 32.08 22.34
C THR A 9 -32.11 31.42 22.61
N SER A 10 -33.18 32.21 22.66
CA SER A 10 -34.56 31.70 22.85
C SER A 10 -34.95 30.66 21.80
N CYS A 11 -34.46 30.81 20.56
CA CYS A 11 -34.64 29.84 19.48
C CYS A 11 -33.95 28.50 19.75
N ALA A 12 -32.76 28.52 20.39
CA ALA A 12 -32.07 27.29 20.77
C ALA A 12 -32.82 26.56 21.90
N LEU A 13 -33.36 27.28 22.88
CA LEU A 13 -34.20 26.70 23.93
C LEU A 13 -35.45 26.00 23.35
N LYS A 14 -36.18 26.67 22.45
CA LYS A 14 -37.35 26.07 21.78
C LYS A 14 -36.98 24.80 20.99
N LYS A 15 -35.83 24.78 20.31
CA LYS A 15 -35.33 23.58 19.61
C LYS A 15 -34.99 22.44 20.56
N MET A 16 -34.42 22.74 21.72
CA MET A 16 -34.11 21.73 22.74
C MET A 16 -35.38 21.13 23.34
N MET A 17 -36.39 21.95 23.67
CA MET A 17 -37.68 21.48 24.18
C MET A 17 -38.36 20.55 23.18
N LYS A 18 -38.48 20.96 21.90
CA LYS A 18 -39.06 20.13 20.85
C LYS A 18 -38.31 18.80 20.64
N LYS A 19 -36.98 18.82 20.74
CA LYS A 19 -36.14 17.61 20.66
C LYS A 19 -36.39 16.67 21.83
N PHE A 20 -36.52 17.23 23.04
CA PHE A 20 -36.80 16.49 24.26
C PHE A 20 -38.19 15.84 24.23
N GLU A 21 -39.22 16.59 23.83
CA GLU A 21 -40.59 16.07 23.66
C GLU A 21 -40.65 14.93 22.65
N ALA A 22 -39.89 15.01 21.55
CA ALA A 22 -39.92 13.99 20.50
C ALA A 22 -39.10 12.72 20.82
N THR A 23 -38.00 12.83 21.58
CA THR A 23 -37.02 11.73 21.74
C THR A 23 -36.81 11.31 23.20
N GLY A 24 -37.33 12.07 24.16
CA GLY A 24 -37.07 11.90 25.59
C GLY A 24 -35.62 12.20 26.01
N SER A 25 -34.78 12.69 25.10
CA SER A 25 -33.34 12.88 25.34
C SER A 25 -32.79 14.09 24.59
N LEU A 26 -31.91 14.84 25.28
CA LEU A 26 -31.13 15.93 24.69
C LEU A 26 -29.80 15.45 24.08
N ALA A 27 -29.45 14.16 24.21
CA ALA A 27 -28.22 13.60 23.66
C ALA A 27 -28.10 13.84 22.15
N SER A 28 -26.88 14.01 21.65
CA SER A 28 -26.64 14.17 20.22
C SER A 28 -27.13 12.94 19.47
N ARG A 29 -27.91 13.14 18.40
CA ARG A 29 -28.33 12.03 17.53
C ARG A 29 -27.11 11.45 16.83
N GLN A 30 -27.11 10.13 16.62
CA GLN A 30 -26.16 9.46 15.74
C GLN A 30 -26.16 10.18 14.39
N ARG A 31 -25.02 10.78 14.04
CA ARG A 31 -24.84 11.41 12.73
C ARG A 31 -24.48 10.30 11.77
N SER A 32 -25.11 10.27 10.59
CA SER A 32 -24.58 9.52 9.46
C SER A 32 -23.21 10.13 9.13
N GLY A 33 -22.15 9.54 9.68
CA GLY A 33 -20.79 10.00 9.47
C GLY A 33 -20.40 9.91 8.00
N ARG A 34 -19.15 10.28 7.70
CA ARG A 34 -18.58 10.06 6.37
C ARG A 34 -18.65 8.57 6.01
N PRO A 35 -19.00 8.20 4.77
CA PRO A 35 -18.96 6.82 4.31
C PRO A 35 -17.62 6.17 4.65
N SER A 36 -17.66 4.97 5.23
CA SER A 36 -16.46 4.26 5.68
C SER A 36 -15.58 3.89 4.49
N THR A 37 -14.28 4.11 4.61
CA THR A 37 -13.27 3.67 3.65
C THR A 37 -13.33 2.15 3.41
N ALA A 38 -13.85 1.38 4.39
CA ALA A 38 -14.00 -0.07 4.28
C ALA A 38 -15.06 -0.49 3.25
N ALA A 39 -16.17 0.25 3.13
CA ALA A 39 -17.21 -0.07 2.14
C ALA A 39 -16.71 0.12 0.69
N VAL A 40 -15.85 1.11 0.49
CA VAL A 40 -15.19 1.37 -0.80
C VAL A 40 -14.10 0.34 -1.09
N ALA A 41 -13.43 -0.18 -0.06
CA ALA A 41 -12.31 -1.09 -0.21
C ALA A 41 -12.69 -2.41 -0.88
N THR A 42 -13.87 -2.97 -0.59
CA THR A 42 -14.33 -4.22 -1.20
C THR A 42 -14.51 -4.08 -2.72
N THR A 43 -15.15 -3.00 -3.18
CA THR A 43 -15.32 -2.73 -4.61
C THR A 43 -13.97 -2.48 -5.30
N VAL A 44 -13.07 -1.76 -4.63
CA VAL A 44 -11.71 -1.51 -5.13
C VAL A 44 -10.93 -2.81 -5.25
N GLU A 45 -10.99 -3.70 -4.25
CA GLU A 45 -10.29 -4.98 -4.26
C GLU A 45 -10.76 -5.91 -5.39
N GLN A 46 -12.09 -6.06 -5.56
CA GLN A 46 -12.66 -6.86 -6.64
C GLN A 46 -12.22 -6.35 -8.01
N THR A 47 -12.22 -5.03 -8.21
CA THR A 47 -11.77 -4.42 -9.45
C THR A 47 -10.28 -4.69 -9.69
N VAL A 48 -9.45 -4.50 -8.67
CA VAL A 48 -7.99 -4.77 -8.74
C VAL A 48 -7.72 -6.23 -9.10
N GLN A 49 -8.41 -7.19 -8.49
CA GLN A 49 -8.27 -8.61 -8.82
C GLN A 49 -8.71 -8.94 -10.26
N SER A 50 -9.83 -8.37 -10.71
CA SER A 50 -10.30 -8.58 -12.09
C SER A 50 -9.31 -8.04 -13.12
N MET A 51 -8.72 -6.88 -12.84
CA MET A 51 -7.74 -6.26 -13.73
C MET A 51 -6.40 -6.99 -13.73
N SER A 52 -5.92 -7.42 -12.56
CA SER A 52 -4.65 -8.15 -12.47
C SER A 52 -4.73 -9.52 -13.14
N ALA A 53 -5.89 -10.19 -13.12
CA ALA A 53 -6.10 -11.45 -13.82
C ALA A 53 -5.97 -11.35 -15.35
N VAL A 54 -6.30 -10.18 -15.92
CA VAL A 54 -6.21 -9.93 -17.37
C VAL A 54 -4.83 -9.39 -17.76
N ALA A 55 -4.12 -8.73 -16.85
CA ALA A 55 -2.81 -8.16 -17.13
C ALA A 55 -1.73 -9.26 -17.22
N ALA A 56 -0.92 -9.24 -18.27
CA ALA A 56 0.17 -10.20 -18.50
C ALA A 56 1.17 -10.31 -17.32
N HIS A 57 1.31 -9.24 -16.53
CA HIS A 57 2.22 -9.18 -15.39
C HIS A 57 1.49 -8.92 -14.06
N GLY A 58 0.16 -9.05 -14.02
CA GLY A 58 -0.63 -8.80 -12.80
C GLY A 58 -0.68 -7.34 -12.36
N GLU A 59 -0.39 -6.39 -13.27
CA GLU A 59 -0.24 -4.97 -12.95
C GLU A 59 -1.56 -4.20 -13.04
N CYS A 60 -1.87 -3.37 -12.04
CA CYS A 60 -2.99 -2.43 -12.10
C CYS A 60 -2.63 -1.05 -11.53
N SER A 61 -2.96 0.03 -12.23
CA SER A 61 -2.76 1.39 -11.70
C SER A 61 -3.95 1.85 -10.86
N ALA A 62 -3.71 2.56 -9.75
CA ALA A 62 -4.81 3.13 -8.95
C ALA A 62 -5.66 4.16 -9.73
N ARG A 63 -5.08 4.80 -10.76
CA ARG A 63 -5.83 5.70 -11.65
C ARG A 63 -6.81 4.92 -12.52
N GLU A 64 -6.38 3.78 -13.03
CA GLU A 64 -7.24 2.91 -13.82
C GLU A 64 -8.36 2.32 -12.97
N VAL A 65 -8.04 1.85 -11.76
CA VAL A 65 -9.03 1.37 -10.79
C VAL A 65 -10.05 2.46 -10.44
N SER A 66 -9.59 3.71 -10.29
CA SER A 66 -10.47 4.88 -10.08
C SER A 66 -11.41 5.11 -11.26
N ARG A 67 -10.92 4.98 -12.49
CA ARG A 67 -11.73 5.11 -13.71
C ARG A 67 -12.79 4.01 -13.81
N GLN A 68 -12.44 2.77 -13.46
CA GLN A 68 -13.36 1.63 -13.56
C GLN A 68 -14.41 1.62 -12.44
N THR A 69 -14.03 1.98 -11.22
CA THR A 69 -14.95 2.02 -10.06
C THR A 69 -15.76 3.31 -9.96
N GLY A 70 -15.38 4.38 -10.66
CA GLY A 70 -15.95 5.72 -10.50
C GLY A 70 -15.62 6.38 -9.16
N VAL A 71 -14.79 5.75 -8.32
CA VAL A 71 -14.35 6.26 -7.03
C VAL A 71 -13.20 7.23 -7.25
N SER A 72 -13.14 8.33 -6.49
CA SER A 72 -12.02 9.27 -6.60
C SER A 72 -10.68 8.61 -6.32
N TYR A 73 -9.64 9.03 -7.06
CA TYR A 73 -8.28 8.52 -6.91
C TYR A 73 -7.78 8.51 -5.46
N SER A 74 -8.05 9.57 -4.70
CA SER A 74 -7.63 9.67 -3.30
C SER A 74 -8.31 8.63 -2.39
N SER A 75 -9.56 8.28 -2.68
CA SER A 75 -10.29 7.25 -1.92
C SER A 75 -9.79 5.85 -2.29
N VAL A 76 -9.53 5.60 -3.58
CA VAL A 76 -8.89 4.35 -4.06
C VAL A 76 -7.52 4.17 -3.41
N TRP A 77 -6.69 5.22 -3.39
CA TRP A 77 -5.37 5.17 -2.77
C TRP A 77 -5.43 4.90 -1.27
N LYS A 78 -6.37 5.52 -0.55
CA LYS A 78 -6.61 5.23 0.87
C LYS A 78 -7.10 3.81 1.09
N ALA A 79 -8.03 3.32 0.27
CA ALA A 79 -8.51 1.95 0.35
C ALA A 79 -7.37 0.94 0.15
N LEU A 80 -6.56 1.12 -0.90
CA LEU A 80 -5.40 0.27 -1.18
C LEU A 80 -4.39 0.27 -0.03
N ARG A 81 -3.98 1.44 0.47
CA ARG A 81 -2.85 1.53 1.41
C ARG A 81 -3.24 1.38 2.87
N ILE A 82 -4.42 1.89 3.27
CA ILE A 82 -4.85 1.90 4.67
C ILE A 82 -5.64 0.63 4.98
N THR A 83 -6.61 0.29 4.14
CA THR A 83 -7.54 -0.83 4.39
C THR A 83 -6.97 -2.15 3.87
N LEU A 84 -6.56 -2.20 2.59
CA LEU A 84 -6.09 -3.43 1.93
C LEU A 84 -4.60 -3.71 2.15
N LYS A 85 -3.86 -2.77 2.76
CA LYS A 85 -2.40 -2.87 3.01
C LYS A 85 -1.58 -3.26 1.77
N ARG A 86 -2.00 -2.80 0.59
CA ARG A 86 -1.26 -2.99 -0.66
C ARG A 86 -0.29 -1.82 -0.84
N TYR A 87 0.96 -2.13 -1.10
CA TYR A 87 2.05 -1.17 -1.28
C TYR A 87 2.58 -1.24 -2.71
N PRO A 88 2.95 -0.10 -3.33
CA PRO A 88 3.64 -0.12 -4.62
C PRO A 88 4.90 -0.99 -4.54
N TYR A 89 5.09 -1.87 -5.51
CA TYR A 89 6.29 -2.68 -5.61
C TYR A 89 7.49 -1.79 -5.96
N LYS A 90 8.62 -2.02 -5.28
CA LYS A 90 9.90 -1.36 -5.61
C LYS A 90 10.63 -2.21 -6.64
N LEU A 91 10.87 -1.66 -7.82
CA LEU A 91 11.67 -2.30 -8.85
C LEU A 91 13.10 -2.54 -8.32
N GLN A 92 13.51 -3.81 -8.32
CA GLN A 92 14.87 -4.19 -7.98
C GLN A 92 15.69 -4.28 -9.26
N HIS A 93 16.78 -3.52 -9.34
CA HIS A 93 17.74 -3.70 -10.43
C HIS A 93 18.55 -4.97 -10.14
N LYS A 94 18.29 -6.03 -10.90
CA LYS A 94 19.03 -7.29 -10.83
C LYS A 94 19.70 -7.52 -12.18
N GLN A 95 20.86 -8.15 -12.15
CA GLN A 95 21.51 -8.62 -13.38
C GLN A 95 20.57 -9.57 -14.10
N GLU A 96 20.44 -9.38 -15.41
CA GLU A 96 19.69 -10.28 -16.28
C GLU A 96 20.36 -11.66 -16.27
N LEU A 97 19.55 -12.71 -16.08
CA LEU A 97 20.02 -14.09 -16.14
C LEU A 97 19.97 -14.59 -17.57
N LYS A 98 21.10 -15.04 -18.07
CA LYS A 98 21.18 -15.69 -19.38
C LYS A 98 20.77 -17.17 -19.22
N PRO A 99 20.27 -17.81 -20.30
CA PRO A 99 19.94 -19.23 -20.29
C PRO A 99 20.99 -20.18 -19.64
N PRO A 100 22.30 -20.05 -19.89
CA PRO A 100 23.31 -20.91 -19.23
C PRO A 100 23.51 -20.63 -17.73
N ASP A 101 23.10 -19.45 -17.25
CA ASP A 101 23.29 -19.07 -15.84
C ASP A 101 22.37 -19.87 -14.93
N PHE A 102 21.20 -20.30 -15.42
CA PHE A 102 20.23 -21.07 -14.63
C PHE A 102 20.82 -22.40 -14.16
N ASP A 103 21.42 -23.17 -15.08
CA ASP A 103 22.03 -24.46 -14.75
C ASP A 103 23.24 -24.28 -13.85
N SER A 104 24.11 -23.32 -14.16
CA SER A 104 25.31 -23.01 -13.36
C SER A 104 24.96 -22.65 -11.92
N ARG A 105 23.93 -21.80 -11.73
CA ARG A 105 23.45 -21.41 -10.40
C ARG A 105 22.80 -22.56 -9.66
N ARG A 106 22.03 -23.41 -10.34
CA ARG A 106 21.41 -24.59 -9.74
C ARG A 106 22.47 -25.60 -9.29
N CYS A 107 23.47 -25.87 -10.12
CA CYS A 107 24.58 -26.74 -9.78
C CYS A 107 25.35 -26.23 -8.56
N PHE A 108 25.66 -24.93 -8.52
CA PHE A 108 26.29 -24.31 -7.37
C PHE A 108 25.44 -24.42 -6.10
N ALA A 109 24.15 -24.13 -6.17
CA ALA A 109 23.24 -24.23 -5.03
C ALA A 109 23.17 -25.65 -4.47
N ASN A 110 23.06 -26.66 -5.34
CA ASN A 110 23.06 -28.06 -4.95
C ASN A 110 24.42 -28.48 -4.33
N LEU A 111 25.53 -28.00 -4.89
CA LEU A 111 26.86 -28.28 -4.34
C LEU A 111 27.01 -27.73 -2.93
N VAL A 112 26.60 -26.47 -2.71
CA VAL A 112 26.62 -25.85 -1.38
C VAL A 112 25.71 -26.60 -0.41
N PHE A 113 24.50 -26.96 -0.86
CA PHE A 113 23.54 -27.72 -0.05
C PHE A 113 24.11 -29.06 0.42
N ASN A 114 24.67 -29.85 -0.49
CA ASN A 114 25.28 -31.15 -0.15
C ASN A 114 26.48 -30.99 0.81
N LYS A 115 27.28 -29.94 0.63
CA LYS A 115 28.42 -29.64 1.53
C LYS A 115 27.97 -29.29 2.95
N MET A 116 26.83 -28.62 3.09
CA MET A 116 26.23 -28.33 4.39
C MET A 116 25.66 -29.59 5.08
N GLU A 117 25.18 -30.58 4.31
CA GLU A 117 24.76 -31.87 4.87
C GLU A 117 25.95 -32.74 5.33
N GLU A 118 27.04 -32.74 4.57
CA GLU A 118 28.26 -33.49 4.91
C GLU A 118 28.96 -32.91 6.15
N GLN A 119 29.04 -31.59 6.26
CA GLN A 119 29.72 -30.90 7.35
C GLN A 119 28.91 -29.67 7.79
N HIS A 120 28.36 -29.75 9.00
CA HIS A 120 27.46 -28.72 9.54
C HIS A 120 28.14 -27.33 9.63
N ASP A 121 29.44 -27.28 9.94
CA ASP A 121 30.19 -26.04 10.12
C ASP A 121 30.93 -25.54 8.86
N TRP A 122 30.69 -26.16 7.70
CA TRP A 122 31.44 -25.84 6.47
C TRP A 122 31.37 -24.36 6.09
N LEU A 123 30.19 -23.74 6.24
CA LEU A 123 30.00 -22.31 5.94
C LEU A 123 30.91 -21.38 6.76
N HIS A 124 31.29 -21.78 7.98
CA HIS A 124 32.20 -21.00 8.82
C HIS A 124 33.66 -21.05 8.35
N THR A 125 33.99 -21.98 7.46
CA THR A 125 35.32 -22.12 6.86
C THR A 125 35.45 -21.32 5.57
N VAL A 126 34.33 -20.91 4.96
CA VAL A 126 34.33 -20.18 3.70
C VAL A 126 34.51 -18.68 3.94
N LEU A 127 35.57 -18.11 3.37
CA LEU A 127 35.79 -16.66 3.32
C LEU A 127 35.26 -16.10 1.99
N TRP A 128 34.22 -15.27 2.07
CA TRP A 128 33.67 -14.56 0.93
C TRP A 128 34.39 -13.23 0.75
N ILE A 129 34.95 -13.00 -0.44
CA ILE A 129 35.53 -11.73 -0.85
C ILE A 129 34.75 -11.19 -2.06
N ASP A 130 34.52 -9.89 -2.09
CA ASP A 130 33.91 -9.19 -3.22
C ASP A 130 34.64 -7.87 -3.45
N GLU A 131 34.67 -7.42 -4.70
CA GLU A 131 35.29 -6.16 -5.09
C GLU A 131 34.21 -5.10 -5.31
N ALA A 132 34.27 -4.02 -4.54
CA ALA A 132 33.36 -2.89 -4.67
C ALA A 132 34.09 -1.66 -5.22
N HIS A 133 33.60 -1.11 -6.33
CA HIS A 133 34.11 0.13 -6.88
C HIS A 133 33.43 1.34 -6.22
N PHE A 134 34.23 2.24 -5.64
CA PHE A 134 33.77 3.50 -5.08
C PHE A 134 34.23 4.66 -5.96
N THR A 135 33.27 5.39 -6.55
CA THR A 135 33.56 6.59 -7.35
C THR A 135 33.35 7.86 -6.53
N LEU A 136 34.34 8.76 -6.50
CA LEU A 136 34.25 10.05 -5.79
C LEU A 136 33.27 11.05 -6.41
N SER A 137 32.77 10.79 -7.62
CA SER A 137 31.88 11.68 -8.37
C SER A 137 30.40 11.56 -8.01
N GLY A 138 30.02 10.71 -7.05
CA GLY A 138 28.63 10.60 -6.60
C GLY A 138 27.69 9.92 -7.59
N ALA A 139 28.21 9.06 -8.49
CA ALA A 139 27.37 8.21 -9.33
C ALA A 139 26.36 7.46 -8.43
N VAL A 140 25.07 7.68 -8.71
CA VAL A 140 23.97 7.42 -7.78
C VAL A 140 23.85 5.92 -7.49
N SER A 141 23.78 5.59 -6.20
CA SER A 141 23.38 4.26 -5.74
C SER A 141 22.03 3.88 -6.34
N THR A 142 22.05 2.90 -7.24
CA THR A 142 20.86 2.32 -7.88
C THR A 142 19.89 1.66 -6.89
N HIS A 143 20.27 1.54 -5.62
CA HIS A 143 19.41 1.05 -4.54
C HIS A 143 18.23 1.98 -4.20
N ASN A 144 18.25 3.24 -4.66
CA ASN A 144 17.19 4.22 -4.42
C ASN A 144 16.32 4.54 -5.66
N CYS A 145 16.37 3.72 -6.71
CA CYS A 145 15.52 3.92 -7.90
C CYS A 145 14.06 3.54 -7.60
N VAL A 146 13.28 4.49 -7.07
CA VAL A 146 11.81 4.39 -7.01
C VAL A 146 11.26 4.92 -8.33
N CYS A 147 10.79 4.04 -9.21
CA CYS A 147 10.06 4.48 -10.40
C CYS A 147 8.79 5.24 -9.97
N GLY A 148 8.63 6.46 -10.49
CA GLY A 148 7.53 7.37 -10.14
C GLY A 148 6.13 6.85 -10.51
N PRO A 149 5.08 7.62 -10.17
CA PRO A 149 3.69 7.14 -9.97
C PRO A 149 2.88 6.88 -11.24
N GLN A 150 3.53 6.49 -12.35
CA GLN A 150 2.83 6.23 -13.62
C GLN A 150 2.40 4.76 -13.77
N LYS A 151 3.09 3.83 -13.11
CA LYS A 151 2.63 2.45 -12.96
C LYS A 151 2.82 2.05 -11.50
N ILE A 152 1.71 1.86 -10.81
CA ILE A 152 1.74 1.18 -9.52
C ILE A 152 1.82 -0.31 -9.89
N HIS A 153 3.01 -0.89 -9.89
CA HIS A 153 3.13 -2.35 -9.93
C HIS A 153 2.62 -2.87 -8.59
N MET A 154 1.38 -3.36 -8.58
CA MET A 154 0.82 -4.07 -7.44
C MET A 154 0.82 -5.55 -7.81
N HIS A 155 1.93 -6.25 -7.53
CA HIS A 155 1.87 -7.70 -7.53
C HIS A 155 0.96 -8.14 -6.39
N LEU A 156 -0.09 -8.89 -6.74
CA LEU A 156 -1.12 -9.37 -5.84
C LEU A 156 -0.72 -10.70 -5.21
#